data_AF-A0A2D9KQL2-F1
#
_entry.id   AF-A0A2D9KQL2-F1
#
_cell.length_a   1.000
_cell.length_b   1.000
_cell.length_c   1.000
_cell.angle_alpha   90.00
_cell.angle_beta   90.00
_cell.angle_gamma   90.00
#
_symmetry.space_group_name_H-M   'P 1'
#
loop_
_entity.id
_entity.type
_entity.pdbx_description
1 polymer ?
#
loop_
_entity_poly.entity_id
_entity_poly.type
_entity_poly.pdbx_seq_one_letter_code
_entity_poly.pdbx_strand_id
1 'polypeptide(L)'
;MNQAQFEAAKKRFETYDLRVESPGLSVEAAYDAVMAEKVRAERDALLSATDFRMVSDAPWDKEAWASYRQSLRDLPASAGFPHQIEWPVAP
;
A
#
# COMPACT_ATOMS: atom_id res chain seq x y z
N MET A 1 -0.55 15.10 9.51
CA MET A 1 0.48 15.48 8.53
C MET A 1 1.34 16.57 9.14
N ASN A 2 2.66 16.35 9.25
CA ASN A 2 3.59 17.39 9.71
C ASN A 2 4.00 18.32 8.55
N GLN A 3 4.67 19.44 8.85
CA GLN A 3 5.03 20.45 7.85
C GLN A 3 5.92 19.88 6.73
N ALA A 4 6.86 18.99 7.06
CA ALA A 4 7.73 18.34 6.08
C ALA A 4 6.95 17.40 5.14
N GLN A 5 5.97 16.65 5.66
CA GLN A 5 5.09 15.80 4.87
C GLN A 5 4.19 16.62 3.94
N PHE A 6 3.67 17.75 4.41
CA PHE A 6 2.87 18.67 3.59
C PHE A 6 3.68 19.30 2.46
N GLU A 7 4.90 19.78 2.74
CA GLU A 7 5.77 20.35 1.71
C GLU A 7 6.21 19.30 0.68
N ALA A 8 6.51 18.06 1.13
CA ALA A 8 6.80 16.95 0.23
C ALA A 8 5.58 16.57 -0.63
N ALA A 9 4.39 16.55 -0.03
CA ALA A 9 3.13 16.31 -0.72
C ALA A 9 2.84 17.39 -1.76
N LYS A 10 2.94 18.67 -1.38
CA LYS A 10 2.75 19.82 -2.24
C LYS A 10 3.76 19.83 -3.39
N LYS A 11 5.05 19.64 -3.11
CA LYS A 11 6.10 19.57 -4.13
C LYS A 11 5.82 18.43 -5.12
N ARG A 12 5.37 17.27 -4.63
CA ARG A 12 5.01 16.13 -5.48
C ARG A 12 3.75 16.41 -6.29
N PHE A 13 2.72 16.99 -5.69
CA PHE A 13 1.50 17.42 -6.39
C PHE A 13 1.77 18.45 -7.48
N GLU A 14 2.66 19.39 -7.24
CA GLU A 14 3.12 20.39 -8.22
C GLU A 14 3.98 19.78 -9.33
N THR A 15 4.67 18.66 -9.08
CA THR A 15 5.47 17.95 -10.10
C THR A 15 4.71 16.85 -10.85
N TYR A 16 3.64 16.29 -10.28
CA TYR A 16 2.88 15.16 -10.87
C TYR A 16 1.71 15.57 -11.77
N ASP A 17 1.51 16.87 -12.05
CA ASP A 17 0.51 17.40 -12.98
C ASP A 17 -0.97 16.99 -12.73
N LEU A 18 -1.28 16.35 -11.60
CA LEU A 18 -2.64 15.96 -11.17
C LEU A 18 -3.58 17.16 -11.00
N ARG A 19 -3.03 18.36 -10.80
CA ARG A 19 -3.79 19.61 -10.67
C ARG A 19 -4.45 20.02 -12.00
N VAL A 20 -3.89 19.60 -13.14
CA VAL A 20 -4.44 19.84 -14.48
C VAL A 20 -5.58 18.85 -14.77
N GLU A 21 -5.43 17.59 -14.37
CA GLU A 21 -6.45 16.54 -14.55
C GLU A 21 -7.64 16.66 -13.57
N SER A 22 -7.41 17.17 -12.36
CA SER A 22 -8.43 17.32 -11.32
C SER A 22 -8.26 18.63 -10.54
N PRO A 23 -8.73 19.77 -11.10
CA PRO A 23 -8.52 21.09 -10.52
C PRO A 23 -9.15 21.29 -9.13
N GLY A 24 -10.07 20.42 -8.72
CA GLY A 24 -10.70 20.43 -7.39
C GLY A 24 -10.05 19.52 -6.35
N LEU A 25 -8.99 18.78 -6.70
CA LEU A 25 -8.34 17.85 -5.77
C LEU A 25 -7.50 18.64 -4.74
N SER A 26 -7.73 18.39 -3.45
CA SER A 26 -6.92 19.00 -2.39
C SER A 26 -5.54 18.35 -2.31
N VAL A 27 -4.56 19.06 -1.75
CA VAL A 27 -3.18 18.55 -1.57
C VAL A 27 -3.17 17.33 -0.66
N GLU A 28 -4.07 17.29 0.33
CA GLU A 28 -4.27 16.19 1.26
C GLU A 28 -4.80 14.94 0.54
N ALA A 29 -5.84 15.09 -0.29
CA ALA A 29 -6.38 13.98 -1.07
C ALA A 29 -5.35 13.42 -2.07
N ALA A 30 -4.55 14.30 -2.69
CA ALA A 30 -3.45 13.88 -3.55
C ALA A 30 -2.35 13.13 -2.77
N TYR A 31 -2.04 13.58 -1.56
CA TYR A 31 -1.08 12.91 -0.68
C TYR A 31 -1.58 11.50 -0.28
N ASP A 32 -2.83 11.39 0.13
CA ASP A 32 -3.47 10.14 0.51
C ASP A 32 -3.45 9.15 -0.67
N ALA A 33 -3.76 9.62 -1.88
CA ALA A 33 -3.71 8.78 -3.09
C ALA A 33 -2.29 8.22 -3.33
N VAL A 34 -1.26 9.06 -3.24
CA VAL A 34 0.14 8.63 -3.42
C VAL A 34 0.57 7.64 -2.34
N MET A 35 0.19 7.89 -1.08
CA MET A 35 0.50 6.96 0.01
C MET A 35 -0.23 5.62 -0.19
N ALA A 36 -1.49 5.65 -0.60
CA ALA A 36 -2.27 4.45 -0.91
C ALA A 36 -1.64 3.65 -2.07
N GLU A 37 -1.15 4.30 -3.12
CA GLU A 37 -0.43 3.64 -4.21
C GLU A 37 0.84 2.96 -3.74
N LYS A 38 1.65 3.62 -2.91
CA LYS A 38 2.88 3.04 -2.36
C LYS A 38 2.60 1.76 -1.58
N VAL A 39 1.59 1.80 -0.71
CA VAL A 39 1.19 0.64 0.08
C VAL A 39 0.70 -0.49 -0.81
N ARG A 40 -0.14 -0.20 -1.81
CA ARG A 40 -0.61 -1.22 -2.76
C ARG A 40 0.55 -1.84 -3.53
N ALA A 41 1.53 -1.04 -3.95
CA ALA A 41 2.73 -1.54 -4.62
C ALA A 41 3.56 -2.46 -3.72
N GLU A 42 3.76 -2.10 -2.44
CA GLU A 42 4.46 -2.94 -1.47
C GLU A 42 3.71 -4.25 -1.19
N ARG A 43 2.38 -4.19 -1.01
CA ARG A 43 1.51 -5.36 -0.90
C ARG A 43 1.67 -6.28 -2.11
N ASP A 44 1.62 -5.74 -3.32
CA ASP A 44 1.72 -6.51 -4.55
C ASP A 44 3.10 -7.16 -4.70
N ALA A 45 4.16 -6.46 -4.28
CA ALA A 45 5.51 -7.02 -4.22
C ALA A 45 5.61 -8.21 -3.24
N LEU A 46 5.05 -8.09 -2.03
CA LEU A 46 5.02 -9.18 -1.05
C LEU A 46 4.18 -10.38 -1.52
N LEU A 47 3.03 -10.12 -2.14
CA LEU A 47 2.19 -11.17 -2.71
C LEU A 47 2.88 -11.91 -3.86
N SER A 48 3.65 -11.21 -4.69
CA SER A 48 4.44 -11.80 -5.78
C SER A 48 5.62 -12.60 -5.23
N ALA A 49 6.35 -12.04 -4.26
CA ALA A 49 7.48 -12.71 -3.61
C ALA A 49 7.07 -14.01 -2.89
N THR A 50 5.83 -14.10 -2.41
CA THR A 50 5.30 -15.28 -1.73
C THR A 50 4.45 -16.17 -2.64
N ASP A 51 4.43 -15.94 -3.94
CA ASP A 51 3.52 -16.66 -4.83
C ASP A 51 3.87 -18.15 -4.94
N PHE A 52 5.16 -18.46 -5.05
CA PHE A 52 5.66 -19.82 -5.09
C PHE A 52 5.33 -20.62 -3.82
N ARG A 53 5.01 -19.95 -2.70
CA ARG A 53 4.60 -20.60 -1.45
C ARG A 53 3.22 -21.25 -1.53
N MET A 54 2.41 -20.95 -2.55
CA MET A 54 1.08 -21.55 -2.72
C MET A 54 1.05 -22.76 -3.66
N VAL A 55 2.19 -23.20 -4.18
CA VAL A 55 2.27 -24.34 -5.10
C VAL A 55 1.84 -25.64 -4.40
N SER A 56 1.08 -26.49 -5.09
CA SER A 56 0.51 -27.73 -4.52
C SER A 56 1.56 -28.75 -4.04
N ASP A 57 2.76 -28.71 -4.60
CA ASP A 57 3.88 -29.59 -4.24
C ASP A 57 4.80 -28.99 -3.15
N ALA A 58 4.40 -27.86 -2.56
CA ALA A 58 5.20 -27.17 -1.55
C ALA A 58 5.30 -27.98 -0.24
N PRO A 59 6.50 -28.11 0.35
CA PRO A 59 6.73 -28.83 1.61
C PRO A 59 6.43 -28.02 2.89
N TRP A 60 5.94 -26.78 2.77
CA TRP A 60 5.65 -25.86 3.88
C TRP A 60 4.15 -25.71 4.15
N ASP A 61 3.80 -25.13 5.30
CA ASP A 61 2.43 -24.91 5.73
C ASP A 61 1.69 -23.89 4.85
N LYS A 62 0.88 -24.40 3.92
CA LYS A 62 0.10 -23.57 2.99
C LYS A 62 -1.00 -22.79 3.69
N GLU A 63 -1.55 -23.27 4.79
CA GLU A 63 -2.64 -22.58 5.50
C GLU A 63 -2.10 -21.32 6.18
N ALA A 64 -0.90 -21.41 6.77
CA ALA A 64 -0.19 -20.25 7.31
C ALA A 64 0.14 -19.22 6.23
N TRP A 65 0.68 -19.64 5.08
CA TRP A 65 0.97 -18.73 3.96
C TRP A 65 -0.31 -18.15 3.32
N ALA A 66 -1.39 -18.93 3.23
CA ALA A 66 -2.68 -18.44 2.74
C ALA A 66 -3.24 -17.35 3.65
N SER A 67 -3.19 -17.56 4.97
CA SER A 67 -3.62 -16.59 5.98
C SER A 67 -2.79 -15.31 5.90
N TYR A 68 -1.46 -15.42 5.81
CA TYR A 68 -0.57 -14.27 5.61
C TYR A 68 -0.93 -13.46 4.35
N ARG A 69 -1.10 -14.13 3.21
CA ARG A 69 -1.46 -13.47 1.94
C ARG A 69 -2.86 -12.88 1.97
N GLN A 70 -3.78 -13.44 2.74
CA GLN A 70 -5.11 -12.86 2.96
C GLN A 70 -5.01 -11.56 3.76
N SER A 71 -4.27 -11.56 4.88
CA SER A 71 -4.01 -10.36 5.67
C SER A 71 -3.38 -9.23 4.85
N LEU A 72 -2.46 -9.55 3.92
CA LEU A 72 -1.91 -8.57 2.98
C LEU A 72 -2.98 -7.95 2.06
N ARG A 73 -3.93 -8.75 1.57
CA ARG A 73 -5.02 -8.27 0.70
C ARG A 73 -6.02 -7.40 1.44
N ASP A 74 -6.20 -7.64 2.74
CA ASP A 74 -7.14 -6.92 3.60
C ASP A 74 -6.58 -5.57 4.09
N LEU A 75 -5.28 -5.28 3.87
CA LEU A 75 -4.65 -4.01 4.28
C LEU A 75 -5.36 -2.73 3.80
N PRO A 76 -5.91 -2.62 2.58
CA PRO A 76 -6.64 -1.42 2.16
C PRO A 76 -7.93 -1.16 2.93
N ALA A 77 -8.46 -2.18 3.62
CA ALA A 77 -9.65 -2.08 4.47
C ALA A 77 -9.32 -1.83 5.95
N SER A 78 -8.04 -1.79 6.33
CA SER A 78 -7.62 -1.59 7.71
C SER A 78 -7.81 -0.14 8.18
N ALA A 79 -8.10 0.02 9.48
CA ALA A 79 -8.18 1.33 10.09
C ALA A 79 -6.80 2.00 10.07
N GLY A 80 -6.71 3.20 9.49
CA GLY A 80 -5.45 3.95 9.37
C GLY A 80 -4.79 3.88 7.99
N PHE A 81 -5.31 3.07 7.05
CA PHE A 81 -4.87 3.12 5.66
C PHE A 81 -5.09 4.53 5.06
N PRO A 82 -4.11 5.10 4.33
CA PRO A 82 -2.80 4.54 3.96
C PRO A 82 -1.62 4.94 4.88
N HIS A 83 -1.87 5.65 5.97
CA HIS A 83 -0.82 6.31 6.77
C HIS A 83 -0.25 5.46 7.89
N GLN A 84 -1.06 4.56 8.46
CA GLN A 84 -0.66 3.69 9.56
C GLN A 84 -1.13 2.28 9.25
N ILE A 85 -0.18 1.41 8.93
CA ILE A 85 -0.44 0.05 8.46
C ILE A 85 0.42 -0.91 9.25
N GLU A 86 -0.22 -1.92 9.81
CA GLU A 86 0.43 -3.05 10.44
C GLU A 86 0.61 -4.15 9.40
N TRP A 87 1.85 -4.34 8.96
CA TRP A 87 2.18 -5.40 8.03
C TRP A 87 2.17 -6.74 8.75
N PRO A 88 1.48 -7.77 8.21
CA PRO A 88 1.54 -9.11 8.79
C PRO A 88 2.97 -9.63 8.74
N VAL A 89 3.32 -10.50 9.68
CA VAL A 89 4.62 -11.18 9.73
C VAL A 89 4.52 -12.48 8.94
N ALA A 90 5.51 -12.73 8.07
CA ALA A 90 5.57 -13.96 7.31
C ALA A 90 5.80 -15.17 8.25
N PRO A 91 5.14 -16.32 8.00
CA PRO A 91 5.35 -17.55 8.77
C PRO A 91 6.69 -18.23 8.50
#